data_AF-A0A6S5CAT9-F1
#
_entry.id   AF-A0A6S5CAT9-F1
#
_cell.length_a   1.000
_cell.length_b   1.000
_cell.length_c   1.000
_cell.angle_alpha   90.00
_cell.angle_beta   90.00
_cell.angle_gamma   90.00
#
_symmetry.space_group_name_H-M   'P 1'
#
loop_
_entity.id
_entity.type
_entity.pdbx_description
1 polymer ?
#
loop_
_entity_poly.entity_id
_entity_poly.type
_entity_poly.pdbx_seq_one_letter_code
_entity_poly.pdbx_strand_id
1 'polypeptide(L)'
;MCKRLLHPLEQINLQLIRIRKHQFNSTLPTPWLQDLKEVAISINQLVSERKRDLLQQRLKITQLGKQLPLTHPLPLQGLSPLPEGGQLQKFVSTQGDIALYQRFLPNQPLGADSDLATIQTALQQWQHSHIEGILLPLSLLNHPQWSEIAPLLSQGRGKTLDWRWDVATFPAHGQSTLAALQEQGCELAFSAIPLNADTFNQLDPLNPIFISCQLTDAPLYWNLLSQTMHAAGYTLLAESGECRDIDTLRTWGIDGYAREAQS
;
A
#
# COMPACT_ATOMS: atom_id res chain seq x y z
N MET A 1 3.95 8.17 -7.98
CA MET A 1 3.65 9.43 -8.72
C MET A 1 4.88 10.22 -9.23
N CYS A 2 6.02 10.25 -8.53
CA CYS A 2 7.17 11.11 -8.93
C CYS A 2 7.90 10.73 -10.25
N LYS A 3 7.94 9.44 -10.65
CA LYS A 3 8.62 9.03 -11.89
C LYS A 3 8.00 9.67 -13.16
N ARG A 4 6.67 9.76 -13.23
CA ARG A 4 5.96 10.34 -14.40
C ARG A 4 6.15 11.86 -14.52
N LEU A 5 6.33 12.56 -13.40
CA LEU A 5 6.56 14.02 -13.38
C LEU A 5 8.03 14.39 -13.64
N LEU A 6 8.97 13.52 -13.26
CA LEU A 6 10.41 13.76 -13.45
C LEU A 6 10.92 13.30 -14.82
N HIS A 7 10.27 12.33 -15.46
CA HIS A 7 10.72 11.80 -16.74
C HIS A 7 10.78 12.85 -17.87
N PRO A 8 9.81 13.78 -18.02
CA PRO A 8 9.91 14.86 -18.99
C PRO A 8 11.10 15.78 -18.73
N LEU A 9 11.44 16.05 -17.46
CA LEU A 9 12.56 16.90 -17.07
C LEU A 9 13.92 16.23 -17.36
N GLU A 10 14.03 14.93 -17.12
CA GLU A 10 15.20 14.13 -17.50
C GLU A 10 15.40 14.09 -19.02
N GLN A 11 14.32 13.92 -19.78
CA GLN A 11 14.33 13.93 -21.25
C GLN A 11 14.73 15.30 -21.80
N ILE A 12 14.21 16.40 -21.23
CA ILE A 12 14.61 17.76 -21.58
C ILE A 12 16.12 17.93 -21.35
N ASN A 13 16.64 17.54 -20.18
CA ASN A 13 18.08 17.66 -19.89
C ASN A 13 18.96 16.87 -20.90
N LEU A 14 18.55 15.65 -21.25
CA LEU A 14 19.23 14.83 -22.26
C LEU A 14 19.18 15.46 -23.67
N GLN A 15 18.04 16.03 -24.06
CA GLN A 15 17.90 16.72 -25.33
C GLN A 15 18.74 18.01 -25.38
N LEU A 16 18.80 18.76 -24.28
CA LEU A 16 19.63 19.96 -24.17
C LEU A 16 21.13 19.66 -24.29
N ILE A 17 21.58 18.52 -23.76
CA ILE A 17 22.97 18.05 -23.93
C ILE A 17 23.24 17.67 -25.39
N ARG A 18 22.28 17.06 -26.09
CA ARG A 18 22.42 16.71 -27.52
C ARG A 18 22.48 17.94 -28.41
N ILE A 19 21.62 18.94 -28.18
CA ILE A 19 21.62 20.22 -28.91
C ILE A 19 22.97 20.93 -28.73
N ARG A 20 23.52 20.94 -27.51
CA ARG A 20 24.85 21.50 -27.21
C ARG A 20 25.98 20.80 -27.98
N LYS A 21 25.90 19.48 -28.16
CA LYS A 21 26.92 18.71 -28.89
C LYS A 21 26.88 18.92 -30.41
N HIS A 22 25.72 19.21 -31.00
CA HIS A 22 25.57 19.28 -32.46
C HIS A 22 25.58 20.69 -33.05
N GLN A 23 25.30 21.74 -32.27
CA GLN A 23 25.09 23.07 -32.84
C GLN A 23 26.08 24.16 -32.42
N PHE A 24 26.90 23.98 -31.37
CA PHE A 24 27.70 25.09 -30.86
C PHE A 24 29.12 24.69 -30.46
N ASN A 25 30.07 25.08 -31.32
CA ASN A 25 31.42 25.40 -30.87
C ASN A 25 31.31 26.44 -29.74
N SER A 26 32.13 26.23 -28.72
CA SER A 26 32.32 27.03 -27.51
C SER A 26 31.87 28.50 -27.58
N THR A 27 31.15 28.93 -26.53
CA THR A 27 30.94 30.33 -26.08
C THR A 27 29.76 31.15 -26.66
N LEU A 28 28.53 30.67 -26.54
CA LEU A 28 27.39 31.59 -26.38
C LEU A 28 26.47 31.10 -25.23
N PRO A 29 26.29 31.88 -24.15
CA PRO A 29 25.33 31.57 -23.11
C PRO A 29 23.94 31.78 -23.68
N THR A 30 23.17 30.71 -23.82
CA THR A 30 21.75 30.84 -24.14
C THR A 30 21.02 31.00 -22.81
N PRO A 31 20.52 32.20 -22.46
CA PRO A 31 20.04 32.49 -21.10
C PRO A 31 18.93 31.53 -20.66
N TRP A 32 18.01 31.20 -21.56
CA TRP A 32 16.94 30.23 -21.31
C TRP A 32 17.45 28.81 -20.97
N LEU A 33 18.62 28.40 -21.45
CA LEU A 33 19.24 27.12 -21.07
C LEU A 33 19.85 27.17 -19.68
N GLN A 34 20.32 28.35 -19.24
CA GLN A 34 20.77 28.55 -17.87
C GLN A 34 19.55 28.55 -16.93
N ASP A 35 18.49 29.27 -17.29
CA ASP A 35 17.24 29.29 -16.53
C ASP A 35 16.63 27.88 -16.38
N LEU A 36 16.57 27.09 -17.46
CA LEU A 36 16.08 25.71 -17.39
C LEU A 36 16.97 24.80 -16.52
N LYS A 37 18.29 25.01 -16.53
CA LYS A 37 19.20 24.28 -15.65
C LYS A 37 19.01 24.67 -14.19
N GLU A 38 18.86 25.96 -13.90
CA GLU A 38 18.60 26.46 -12.56
C GLU A 38 17.27 25.91 -12.04
N VAL A 39 16.21 25.93 -12.85
CA VAL A 39 14.93 25.30 -12.51
C VAL A 39 15.10 23.81 -12.23
N ALA A 40 15.81 23.07 -13.09
CA ALA A 40 16.07 21.65 -12.85
C ALA A 40 16.87 21.39 -11.57
N ILE A 41 17.86 22.24 -11.26
CA ILE A 41 18.66 22.15 -10.03
C ILE A 41 17.77 22.43 -8.80
N SER A 42 16.96 23.49 -8.82
CA SER A 42 16.05 23.83 -7.73
C SER A 42 15.02 22.72 -7.49
N ILE A 43 14.47 22.12 -8.56
CA ILE A 43 13.58 20.96 -8.45
C ILE A 43 14.30 19.77 -7.82
N ASN A 44 15.52 19.46 -8.27
CA ASN A 44 16.30 18.36 -7.70
C ASN A 44 16.65 18.60 -6.23
N GLN A 45 16.96 19.84 -5.85
CA GLN A 45 17.19 20.22 -4.47
C GLN A 45 15.92 20.03 -3.64
N LEU A 46 14.77 20.53 -4.10
CA LEU A 46 13.48 20.37 -3.43
C LEU A 46 13.11 18.88 -3.28
N VAL A 47 13.34 18.07 -4.31
CA VAL A 47 13.12 16.62 -4.26
C VAL A 47 14.04 15.96 -3.23
N SER A 48 15.29 16.42 -3.14
CA SER A 48 16.27 15.88 -2.18
C SER A 48 15.94 16.27 -0.74
N GLU A 49 15.53 17.51 -0.51
CA GLU A 49 15.04 17.99 0.79
C GLU A 49 13.79 17.22 1.22
N ARG A 50 12.79 17.09 0.34
CA ARG A 50 11.59 16.29 0.61
C ARG A 50 11.90 14.83 0.93
N LYS A 51 12.85 14.21 0.22
CA LYS A 51 13.30 12.83 0.53
C LYS A 51 13.93 12.74 1.91
N ARG A 52 14.76 13.72 2.30
CA ARG A 52 15.38 13.77 3.62
C ARG A 52 14.33 13.92 4.72
N ASP A 53 13.37 14.82 4.53
CA ASP A 53 12.30 15.07 5.50
C ASP A 53 11.42 13.84 5.69
N LEU A 54 11.01 13.17 4.60
CA LEU A 54 10.25 11.91 4.67
C LEU A 54 11.02 10.81 5.41
N LEU A 55 12.32 10.70 5.18
CA LEU A 55 13.17 9.73 5.89
C LEU A 55 13.22 10.04 7.38
N GLN A 56 13.39 11.30 7.76
CA GLN A 56 13.36 11.72 9.17
C GLN A 56 12.01 11.42 9.83
N GLN A 57 10.90 11.69 9.14
CA GLN A 57 9.56 11.36 9.63
C GLN A 57 9.38 9.85 9.82
N ARG A 58 9.80 9.02 8.86
CA ARG A 58 9.75 7.55 8.97
C ARG A 58 10.58 7.02 10.15
N LEU A 59 11.76 7.58 10.39
CA LEU A 59 12.58 7.23 11.56
C LEU A 59 11.87 7.60 12.87
N LYS A 60 11.26 8.79 12.94
CA LYS A 60 10.48 9.23 14.10
C LYS A 60 9.28 8.32 14.36
N ILE A 61 8.52 7.95 13.32
CA ILE A 61 7.42 6.98 13.42
C ILE A 61 7.94 5.64 13.96
N THR A 62 9.05 5.14 13.42
CA THR A 62 9.64 3.88 13.88
C THR A 62 10.06 3.95 15.35
N GLN A 63 10.60 5.09 15.81
CA GLN A 63 10.99 5.30 17.20
C GLN A 63 9.78 5.39 18.13
N LEU A 64 8.75 6.16 17.76
CA LEU A 64 7.50 6.27 18.52
C LEU A 64 6.77 4.93 18.59
N GLY A 65 6.74 4.17 17.49
CA GLY A 65 6.11 2.85 17.45
C GLY A 65 6.74 1.86 18.43
N LYS A 66 8.06 1.95 18.67
CA LYS A 66 8.75 1.12 19.69
C LYS A 66 8.37 1.47 21.12
N GLN A 67 7.84 2.67 21.36
CA GLN A 67 7.39 3.11 22.68
C GLN A 67 5.93 2.71 22.95
N LEU A 68 5.19 2.30 21.92
CA LEU A 68 3.83 1.81 22.09
C LEU A 68 3.85 0.42 22.74
N PRO A 69 2.83 0.09 23.56
CA PRO A 69 2.69 -1.25 24.10
C PRO A 69 2.67 -2.28 22.98
N LEU A 70 3.31 -3.44 23.21
CA LEU A 70 3.18 -4.59 22.32
C LEU A 70 1.70 -4.90 22.15
N THR A 71 1.16 -4.55 20.99
CA THR A 71 -0.25 -4.72 20.70
C THR A 71 -0.45 -6.15 20.24
N HIS A 72 -1.22 -6.93 21.00
CA HIS A 72 -1.67 -8.23 20.50
C HIS A 72 -2.54 -8.02 19.26
N PRO A 73 -2.54 -8.96 18.29
CA PRO A 73 -3.41 -8.86 17.12
C PRO A 73 -4.86 -8.66 17.55
N LEU A 74 -5.45 -7.51 17.19
CA LEU A 74 -6.83 -7.21 17.53
C LEU A 74 -7.77 -7.92 16.54
N PRO A 75 -8.91 -8.46 17.01
CA PRO A 75 -9.86 -9.11 16.13
C PRO A 75 -10.40 -8.12 15.10
N LEU A 76 -10.58 -8.59 13.87
CA LEU A 76 -11.15 -7.79 12.78
C LEU A 76 -12.58 -7.36 13.12
N GLN A 77 -12.91 -6.11 12.79
CA GLN A 77 -14.22 -5.53 13.06
C GLN A 77 -15.16 -5.62 11.87
N GLY A 78 -16.46 -5.57 12.10
CA GLY A 78 -17.45 -5.48 11.02
C GLY A 78 -17.49 -6.67 10.07
N LEU A 79 -17.21 -7.87 10.59
CA LEU A 79 -17.31 -9.11 9.83
C LEU A 79 -18.78 -9.56 9.74
N SER A 80 -19.22 -9.85 8.51
CA SER A 80 -20.55 -10.39 8.22
C SER A 80 -20.41 -11.75 7.53
N PRO A 81 -21.08 -12.83 7.99
CA PRO A 81 -21.01 -14.13 7.32
C PRO A 81 -21.65 -14.07 5.93
N LEU A 82 -21.06 -14.79 4.96
CA LEU A 82 -21.62 -14.92 3.61
C LEU A 82 -22.38 -16.25 3.46
N PRO A 83 -23.50 -16.29 2.71
CA PRO A 83 -24.28 -17.52 2.50
C PRO A 83 -23.48 -18.66 1.86
N GLU A 84 -22.55 -18.32 0.97
CA GLU A 84 -21.70 -19.28 0.23
C GLU A 84 -20.47 -19.74 1.03
N GLY A 85 -20.34 -19.25 2.27
CA GLY A 85 -19.18 -19.44 3.13
C GLY A 85 -18.22 -18.25 3.11
N GLY A 86 -17.40 -18.13 4.15
CA GLY A 86 -16.51 -17.02 4.39
C GLY A 86 -17.20 -15.85 5.09
N GLN A 87 -16.46 -14.75 5.19
CA GLN A 87 -16.93 -13.52 5.79
C GLN A 87 -16.64 -12.34 4.88
N LEU A 88 -17.49 -11.32 4.95
CA LEU A 88 -17.35 -10.04 4.27
C LEU A 88 -16.98 -8.98 5.29
N GLN A 89 -15.98 -8.17 4.96
CA GLN A 89 -15.68 -6.94 5.68
C GLN A 89 -15.85 -5.75 4.74
N LYS A 90 -16.60 -4.73 5.18
CA LYS A 90 -16.86 -3.52 4.40
C LYS A 90 -16.20 -2.32 5.05
N PHE A 91 -15.48 -1.53 4.25
CA PHE A 91 -14.84 -0.29 4.66
C PHE A 91 -15.62 0.89 4.11
N VAL A 92 -15.94 1.84 4.99
CA VAL A 92 -16.63 3.08 4.64
C VAL A 92 -15.78 4.28 4.99
N SER A 93 -16.01 5.39 4.30
CA SER A 93 -15.25 6.63 4.52
C SER A 93 -15.51 7.25 5.89
N THR A 94 -14.50 7.89 6.47
CA THR A 94 -14.68 8.78 7.63
C THR A 94 -15.33 10.12 7.28
N GLN A 95 -15.48 10.44 5.99
CA GLN A 95 -16.05 11.71 5.50
C GLN A 95 -17.54 11.62 5.12
N GLY A 96 -18.17 10.46 5.26
CA GLY A 96 -19.57 10.24 4.95
C GLY A 96 -19.88 8.77 4.69
N ASP A 97 -21.12 8.47 4.34
CA ASP A 97 -21.54 7.08 4.07
C ASP A 97 -21.20 6.64 2.64
N ILE A 98 -19.91 6.62 2.33
CA ILE A 98 -19.37 6.19 1.04
C ILE A 98 -18.62 4.88 1.25
N ALA A 99 -19.03 3.82 0.54
CA ALA A 99 -18.29 2.57 0.52
C ALA A 99 -16.96 2.77 -0.22
N LEU A 100 -15.85 2.41 0.44
CA LEU A 100 -14.50 2.54 -0.12
C LEU A 100 -13.99 1.22 -0.66
N TYR A 101 -14.23 0.12 0.06
CA TYR A 101 -13.66 -1.19 -0.26
C TYR A 101 -14.42 -2.29 0.47
N GLN A 102 -14.55 -3.47 -0.14
CA GLN A 102 -15.00 -4.67 0.54
C GLN A 102 -14.05 -5.83 0.25
N ARG A 103 -13.81 -6.65 1.27
CA ARG A 103 -12.97 -7.84 1.14
C ARG A 103 -13.63 -9.10 1.64
N PHE A 104 -13.34 -10.17 0.93
CA PHE A 104 -13.68 -11.53 1.27
C PHE A 104 -12.61 -12.12 2.19
N LEU A 105 -13.06 -12.78 3.26
CA LEU A 105 -12.23 -13.53 4.18
C LEU A 105 -12.62 -15.00 4.06
N PRO A 106 -11.70 -15.88 3.64
CA PRO A 106 -11.95 -17.32 3.60
C PRO A 106 -12.31 -17.89 4.98
N ASN A 107 -13.20 -18.88 5.02
CA ASN A 107 -13.61 -19.56 6.27
C ASN A 107 -12.45 -20.19 7.04
N GLN A 108 -11.49 -20.75 6.30
CA GLN A 108 -10.28 -21.32 6.86
C GLN A 108 -9.13 -20.37 6.59
N PRO A 109 -8.26 -20.07 7.58
CA PRO A 109 -7.09 -19.27 7.35
C PRO A 109 -6.20 -19.99 6.33
N LEU A 110 -5.92 -19.30 5.23
CA LEU A 110 -4.98 -19.78 4.23
C LEU A 110 -3.55 -19.63 4.77
N GLY A 111 -2.56 -20.19 4.09
CA GLY A 111 -1.16 -20.10 4.46
C GLY A 111 -0.27 -20.98 3.58
N ALA A 112 1.02 -21.04 3.91
CA ALA A 112 1.98 -21.88 3.18
C ALA A 112 1.71 -23.39 3.32
N ASP A 113 1.04 -23.80 4.40
CA ASP A 113 0.73 -25.20 4.73
C ASP A 113 -0.71 -25.61 4.37
N SER A 114 -1.49 -24.71 3.77
CA SER A 114 -2.87 -25.01 3.36
C SER A 114 -2.90 -25.91 2.13
N ASP A 115 -3.80 -26.88 2.10
CA ASP A 115 -3.99 -27.71 0.91
C ASP A 115 -4.39 -26.87 -0.31
N LEU A 116 -3.85 -27.22 -1.49
CA LEU A 116 -4.15 -26.52 -2.74
C LEU A 116 -5.66 -26.48 -3.05
N ALA A 117 -6.40 -27.54 -2.74
CA ALA A 117 -7.85 -27.60 -2.95
C ALA A 117 -8.60 -26.55 -2.11
N THR A 118 -8.14 -26.28 -0.89
CA THR A 118 -8.72 -25.25 -0.01
C THR A 118 -8.47 -23.87 -0.57
N ILE A 119 -7.24 -23.61 -1.05
CA ILE A 119 -6.88 -22.34 -1.68
C ILE A 119 -7.71 -22.13 -2.96
N GLN A 120 -7.79 -23.15 -3.82
CA GLN A 120 -8.59 -23.12 -5.05
C GLN A 120 -10.06 -22.81 -4.79
N THR A 121 -10.66 -23.46 -3.78
CA THR A 121 -12.05 -23.22 -3.41
C THR A 121 -12.27 -21.79 -2.96
N ALA A 122 -11.40 -21.25 -2.09
CA ALA A 122 -11.50 -19.88 -1.62
C ALA A 122 -11.35 -18.84 -2.74
N LEU A 123 -10.40 -19.07 -3.67
CA LEU A 123 -10.19 -18.19 -4.82
C LEU A 123 -11.38 -18.26 -5.79
N GLN A 124 -11.92 -19.44 -6.05
CA GLN A 124 -13.11 -19.60 -6.90
C GLN A 124 -14.31 -18.87 -6.31
N GLN A 125 -14.58 -19.02 -5.00
CA GLN A 125 -15.67 -18.30 -4.33
C GLN A 125 -15.52 -16.78 -4.50
N TRP A 126 -14.33 -16.25 -4.22
CA TRP A 126 -14.07 -14.82 -4.39
C TRP A 126 -14.21 -14.34 -5.83
N GLN A 127 -13.70 -15.10 -6.80
CA GLN A 127 -13.75 -14.75 -8.22
C GLN A 127 -15.19 -14.63 -8.73
N HIS A 128 -16.09 -15.54 -8.31
CA HIS A 128 -17.51 -15.53 -8.70
C HIS A 128 -18.35 -14.50 -7.92
N SER A 129 -17.84 -13.99 -6.80
CA SER A 129 -18.50 -12.93 -6.03
C SER A 129 -18.31 -11.53 -6.63
N HIS A 130 -19.20 -10.60 -6.26
CA HIS A 130 -19.07 -9.17 -6.56
C HIS A 130 -18.09 -8.41 -5.64
N ILE A 131 -17.42 -9.11 -4.72
CA ILE A 131 -16.55 -8.51 -3.71
C ILE A 131 -15.22 -8.07 -4.35
N GLU A 132 -14.80 -6.84 -4.06
CA GLU A 132 -13.67 -6.20 -4.74
C GLU A 132 -12.32 -6.84 -4.41
N GLY A 133 -12.13 -7.38 -3.21
CA GLY A 133 -10.86 -8.01 -2.86
C GLY A 133 -10.94 -9.21 -1.95
N ILE A 134 -9.79 -9.85 -1.74
CA ILE A 134 -9.62 -11.03 -0.90
C ILE A 134 -8.46 -10.84 0.06
N LEU A 135 -8.66 -11.21 1.32
CA LEU A 135 -7.62 -11.21 2.34
C LEU A 135 -6.77 -12.49 2.21
N LEU A 136 -5.48 -12.32 1.93
CA LEU A 136 -4.51 -13.41 1.77
C LEU A 136 -3.31 -13.18 2.69
N PRO A 137 -2.78 -14.21 3.36
CA PRO A 137 -1.56 -14.07 4.14
C PRO A 137 -0.33 -13.98 3.24
N LEU A 138 0.66 -13.20 3.67
CA LEU A 138 1.97 -13.07 3.01
C LEU A 138 2.75 -14.39 2.98
N SER A 139 2.56 -15.25 3.97
CA SER A 139 3.15 -16.60 3.99
C SER A 139 2.76 -17.45 2.77
N LEU A 140 1.61 -17.18 2.13
CA LEU A 140 1.17 -17.88 0.93
C LEU A 140 2.16 -17.75 -0.24
N LEU A 141 2.96 -16.68 -0.29
CA LEU A 141 4.02 -16.50 -1.30
C LEU A 141 5.11 -17.58 -1.22
N ASN A 142 5.22 -18.27 -0.08
CA ASN A 142 6.17 -19.37 0.13
C ASN A 142 5.54 -20.75 -0.09
N HIS A 143 4.29 -20.82 -0.55
CA HIS A 143 3.60 -22.09 -0.73
C HIS A 143 4.34 -22.98 -1.77
N PRO A 144 4.56 -24.28 -1.50
CA PRO A 144 5.32 -25.17 -2.39
C PRO A 144 4.76 -25.25 -3.82
N GLN A 145 3.43 -25.17 -3.96
CA GLN A 145 2.71 -25.17 -5.24
C GLN A 145 2.37 -23.77 -5.76
N TRP A 146 3.19 -22.75 -5.45
CA TRP A 146 2.95 -21.38 -5.88
C TRP A 146 2.75 -21.23 -7.40
N SER A 147 3.42 -22.04 -8.21
CA SER A 147 3.25 -22.08 -9.67
C SER A 147 1.83 -22.41 -10.11
N GLU A 148 1.07 -23.15 -9.29
CA GLU A 148 -0.33 -23.47 -9.54
C GLU A 148 -1.28 -22.40 -8.98
N ILE A 149 -0.87 -21.70 -7.91
CA ILE A 149 -1.68 -20.67 -7.23
C ILE A 149 -1.62 -19.33 -7.96
N ALA A 150 -0.43 -18.89 -8.39
CA ALA A 150 -0.25 -17.58 -9.01
C ALA A 150 -1.15 -17.34 -10.25
N PRO A 151 -1.33 -18.31 -11.17
CA PRO A 151 -2.26 -18.17 -12.28
C PRO A 151 -3.74 -18.06 -11.86
N LEU A 152 -4.12 -18.59 -10.70
CA LEU A 152 -5.48 -18.46 -10.18
C LEU A 152 -5.69 -17.05 -9.61
N LEU A 153 -4.68 -16.49 -8.94
CA LEU A 153 -4.75 -15.12 -8.44
C LEU A 153 -4.89 -14.09 -9.59
N SER A 154 -4.20 -14.30 -10.70
CA SER A 154 -4.26 -13.40 -11.86
C SER A 154 -5.60 -13.43 -12.61
N GLN A 155 -6.42 -14.46 -12.41
CA GLN A 155 -7.81 -14.46 -12.92
C GLN A 155 -8.67 -13.40 -12.24
N GLY A 156 -8.29 -12.93 -11.05
CA GLY A 156 -8.88 -11.79 -10.36
C GLY A 156 -8.45 -10.43 -10.91
N ARG A 157 -8.17 -10.32 -12.22
CA ARG A 157 -7.75 -9.05 -12.85
C ARG A 157 -8.78 -7.94 -12.59
N GLY A 158 -8.31 -6.77 -12.18
CA GLY A 158 -9.15 -5.62 -11.79
C GLY A 158 -9.75 -5.73 -10.39
N LYS A 159 -9.47 -6.82 -9.66
CA LYS A 159 -9.78 -6.96 -8.23
C LYS A 159 -8.51 -6.77 -7.39
N THR A 160 -8.71 -6.62 -6.09
CA THR A 160 -7.63 -6.33 -5.11
C THR A 160 -7.20 -7.58 -4.35
N LEU A 161 -5.90 -7.84 -4.32
CA LEU A 161 -5.27 -8.80 -3.43
C LEU A 161 -4.80 -8.06 -2.17
N ASP A 162 -5.47 -8.29 -1.04
CA ASP A 162 -5.16 -7.67 0.25
C ASP A 162 -4.25 -8.60 1.05
N TRP A 163 -2.97 -8.27 1.08
CA TRP A 163 -1.93 -9.08 1.68
C TRP A 163 -1.76 -8.77 3.17
N ARG A 164 -2.23 -9.69 4.00
CA ARG A 164 -2.06 -9.64 5.46
C ARG A 164 -0.65 -10.05 5.85
N TRP A 165 -0.01 -9.21 6.64
CA TRP A 165 1.33 -9.47 7.16
C TRP A 165 1.27 -10.46 8.33
N ASP A 166 1.60 -11.72 8.05
CA ASP A 166 1.61 -12.83 9.02
C ASP A 166 3.01 -13.43 9.25
N VAL A 167 4.03 -12.87 8.60
CA VAL A 167 5.42 -13.35 8.67
C VAL A 167 6.32 -12.38 9.43
N ALA A 168 7.36 -12.88 10.08
CA ALA A 168 8.32 -12.04 10.80
C ALA A 168 9.14 -11.13 9.87
N THR A 169 9.48 -11.64 8.69
CA THR A 169 10.24 -10.92 7.66
C THR A 169 9.57 -11.07 6.31
N PHE A 170 9.62 -10.01 5.51
CA PHE A 170 9.08 -10.03 4.15
C PHE A 170 9.80 -11.10 3.30
N PRO A 171 9.06 -11.91 2.52
CA PRO A 171 9.66 -12.96 1.69
C PRO A 171 10.67 -12.39 0.68
N ALA A 172 11.82 -13.07 0.50
CA ALA A 172 12.91 -12.57 -0.35
C ALA A 172 12.50 -12.37 -1.82
N HIS A 173 11.68 -13.28 -2.36
CA HIS A 173 11.07 -13.19 -3.69
C HIS A 173 9.72 -12.48 -3.70
N GLY A 174 9.27 -11.93 -2.56
CA GLY A 174 7.94 -11.35 -2.42
C GLY A 174 7.71 -10.16 -3.36
N GLN A 175 8.70 -9.26 -3.47
CA GLN A 175 8.56 -8.05 -4.28
C GLN A 175 8.40 -8.37 -5.77
N SER A 176 9.24 -9.25 -6.33
CA SER A 176 9.15 -9.64 -7.74
C SER A 176 7.87 -10.41 -8.04
N THR A 177 7.45 -11.27 -7.11
CA THR A 177 6.23 -12.07 -7.23
C THR A 177 4.96 -11.20 -7.23
N LEU A 178 4.88 -10.25 -6.29
CA LEU A 178 3.77 -9.33 -6.19
C LEU A 178 3.73 -8.34 -7.37
N ALA A 179 4.90 -7.85 -7.82
CA ALA A 179 4.99 -7.04 -9.03
C ALA A 179 4.50 -7.77 -10.28
N ALA A 180 4.82 -9.08 -10.42
CA ALA A 180 4.30 -9.88 -11.52
C ALA A 180 2.77 -9.99 -11.50
N LEU A 181 2.16 -10.14 -10.32
CA LEU A 181 0.69 -10.12 -10.19
C LEU A 181 0.09 -8.75 -10.58
N GLN A 182 0.76 -7.65 -10.26
CA GLN A 182 0.34 -6.32 -10.71
C GLN A 182 0.43 -6.14 -12.23
N GLU A 183 1.47 -6.68 -12.86
CA GLU A 183 1.61 -6.67 -14.32
C GLU A 183 0.48 -7.47 -15.00
N GLN A 184 -0.08 -8.48 -14.34
CA GLN A 184 -1.28 -9.19 -14.78
C GLN A 184 -2.59 -8.42 -14.52
N GLY A 185 -2.51 -7.24 -13.88
CA GLY A 185 -3.63 -6.33 -13.66
C GLY A 185 -4.38 -6.52 -12.36
N CYS A 186 -3.80 -7.20 -11.37
CA CYS A 186 -4.33 -7.20 -10.00
C CYS A 186 -3.87 -5.95 -9.24
N GLU A 187 -4.74 -5.42 -8.39
CA GLU A 187 -4.35 -4.36 -7.45
C GLU A 187 -3.81 -4.97 -6.17
N LEU A 188 -2.90 -4.27 -5.50
CA LEU A 188 -2.33 -4.73 -4.23
C LEU A 188 -2.75 -3.81 -3.10
N ALA A 189 -3.19 -4.40 -2.01
CA ALA A 189 -3.31 -3.75 -0.72
C ALA A 189 -2.56 -4.55 0.33
N PHE A 190 -2.31 -3.94 1.48
CA PHE A 190 -1.66 -4.63 2.60
C PHE A 190 -2.41 -4.38 3.90
N SER A 191 -2.39 -5.37 4.78
CA SER A 191 -3.03 -5.29 6.09
C SER A 191 -2.10 -5.79 7.18
N ALA A 192 -2.29 -5.26 8.40
CA ALA A 192 -1.52 -5.63 9.60
C ALA A 192 0.00 -5.48 9.45
N ILE A 193 0.47 -4.57 8.61
CA ILE A 193 1.91 -4.40 8.36
C ILE A 193 2.66 -3.86 9.58
N PRO A 194 3.93 -4.24 9.79
CA PRO A 194 4.81 -3.54 10.70
C PRO A 194 5.01 -2.09 10.22
N LEU A 195 4.62 -1.12 11.04
CA LEU A 195 4.68 0.31 10.70
C LEU A 195 6.08 0.88 10.98
N ASN A 196 7.07 0.44 10.18
CA ASN A 196 8.46 0.85 10.28
C ASN A 196 9.08 1.19 8.92
N ALA A 197 10.23 1.88 8.95
CA ALA A 197 10.91 2.36 7.75
C ALA A 197 11.26 1.23 6.76
N ASP A 198 11.69 0.06 7.25
CA ASP A 198 12.09 -1.07 6.40
C ASP A 198 10.90 -1.62 5.61
N THR A 199 9.75 -1.76 6.27
CA THR A 199 8.51 -2.22 5.64
C THR A 199 8.04 -1.22 4.59
N PHE A 200 8.05 0.09 4.90
CA PHE A 200 7.70 1.10 3.90
C PHE A 200 8.63 1.08 2.68
N ASN A 201 9.93 0.88 2.87
CA ASN A 201 10.88 0.76 1.76
C ASN A 201 10.60 -0.46 0.86
N GLN A 202 10.05 -1.55 1.42
CA GLN A 202 9.63 -2.73 0.67
C GLN A 202 8.32 -2.51 -0.09
N LEU A 203 7.41 -1.71 0.45
CA LEU A 203 6.10 -1.44 -0.15
C LEU A 203 6.12 -0.30 -1.19
N ASP A 204 7.00 0.69 -1.05
CA ASP A 204 7.09 1.84 -1.97
C ASP A 204 7.23 1.45 -3.46
N PRO A 205 8.01 0.42 -3.84
CA PRO A 205 8.08 -0.03 -5.23
C PRO A 205 6.79 -0.70 -5.74
N LEU A 206 6.01 -1.31 -4.83
CA LEU A 206 4.76 -2.00 -5.15
C LEU A 206 3.59 -1.01 -5.25
N ASN A 207 3.68 0.16 -4.62
CA ASN A 207 2.66 1.22 -4.66
C ASN A 207 1.24 0.66 -4.40
N PRO A 208 0.99 0.04 -3.23
CA PRO A 208 -0.34 -0.46 -2.89
C PRO A 208 -1.40 0.65 -2.87
N ILE A 209 -2.64 0.29 -3.19
CA ILE A 209 -3.76 1.23 -3.28
C ILE A 209 -4.20 1.77 -1.91
N PHE A 210 -4.06 0.95 -0.86
CA PHE A 210 -4.29 1.34 0.52
C PHE A 210 -3.55 0.39 1.48
N ILE A 211 -3.44 0.82 2.73
CA ILE A 211 -2.94 0.02 3.85
C ILE A 211 -4.00 0.00 4.95
N SER A 212 -4.34 -1.21 5.40
CA SER A 212 -5.26 -1.43 6.51
C SER A 212 -4.50 -1.62 7.82
N CYS A 213 -4.83 -0.80 8.81
CA CYS A 213 -4.16 -0.68 10.10
C CYS A 213 -5.05 -1.16 11.25
N GLN A 214 -4.39 -1.64 12.32
CA GLN A 214 -5.03 -1.96 13.59
C GLN A 214 -4.77 -0.79 14.55
N LEU A 215 -5.82 -0.05 14.89
CA LEU A 215 -5.68 1.20 15.61
C LEU A 215 -5.60 0.99 17.11
N THR A 216 -4.58 1.58 17.72
CA THR A 216 -4.40 1.69 19.18
C THR A 216 -4.72 3.10 19.66
N ASP A 217 -4.96 3.27 20.96
CA ASP A 217 -5.13 4.61 21.56
C ASP A 217 -3.78 5.36 21.65
N ALA A 218 -3.36 5.90 20.51
CA ALA A 218 -2.09 6.62 20.36
C ALA A 218 -2.24 7.81 19.40
N PRO A 219 -2.99 8.87 19.78
CA PRO A 219 -3.40 9.94 18.88
C PRO A 219 -2.23 10.66 18.20
N LEU A 220 -1.15 10.94 18.94
CA LEU A 220 0.03 11.60 18.37
C LEU A 220 0.76 10.72 17.36
N TYR A 221 0.76 9.40 17.58
CA TYR A 221 1.38 8.44 16.68
C TYR A 221 0.60 8.35 15.37
N TRP A 222 -0.73 8.17 15.45
CA TRP A 222 -1.57 8.04 14.27
C TRP A 222 -1.61 9.32 13.42
N ASN A 223 -1.63 10.50 14.06
CA ASN A 223 -1.53 11.79 13.35
C ASN A 223 -0.23 11.92 12.55
N LEU A 224 0.91 11.56 13.14
CA LEU A 224 2.19 11.64 12.44
C LEU A 224 2.26 10.58 11.32
N LEU A 225 1.80 9.36 11.61
CA LEU A 225 1.79 8.27 10.66
C LEU A 225 0.94 8.63 9.43
N SER A 226 -0.31 9.07 9.62
CA SER A 226 -1.20 9.40 8.51
C SER A 226 -0.62 10.48 7.62
N GLN A 227 -0.09 11.57 8.20
CA GLN A 227 0.57 12.62 7.44
C GLN A 227 1.74 12.09 6.59
N THR A 228 2.59 11.25 7.16
CA THR A 228 3.71 10.65 6.42
C THR A 228 3.24 9.68 5.34
N MET A 229 2.20 8.90 5.61
CA MET A 229 1.64 7.93 4.66
C MET A 229 0.93 8.62 3.50
N HIS A 230 0.13 9.65 3.78
CA HIS A 230 -0.50 10.51 2.75
C HIS A 230 0.54 11.24 1.91
N ALA A 231 1.63 11.74 2.54
CA ALA A 231 2.72 12.38 1.80
C ALA A 231 3.46 11.42 0.86
N ALA A 232 3.43 10.12 1.14
CA ALA A 232 3.91 9.05 0.27
C ALA A 232 2.86 8.56 -0.75
N GLY A 233 1.59 8.96 -0.59
CA GLY A 233 0.48 8.64 -1.49
C GLY A 233 -0.34 7.42 -1.08
N TYR A 234 -0.23 6.96 0.16
CA TYR A 234 -1.02 5.84 0.68
C TYR A 234 -2.34 6.31 1.27
N THR A 235 -3.40 5.53 1.02
CA THR A 235 -4.69 5.62 1.73
C THR A 235 -4.64 4.72 2.97
N LEU A 236 -5.18 5.17 4.10
CA LEU A 236 -5.22 4.42 5.36
C LEU A 236 -6.63 4.01 5.74
N LEU A 237 -6.82 2.71 5.97
CA LEU A 237 -8.06 2.13 6.46
C LEU A 237 -7.89 1.55 7.85
N ALA A 238 -8.90 1.64 8.71
CA ALA A 238 -8.94 0.96 9.99
C ALA A 238 -9.65 -0.40 9.86
N GLU A 239 -8.93 -1.51 10.00
CA GLU A 239 -9.51 -2.86 9.94
C GLU A 239 -9.94 -3.42 11.30
N SER A 240 -9.33 -2.92 12.36
CA SER A 240 -9.64 -3.21 13.75
C SER A 240 -9.08 -2.10 14.64
N GLY A 241 -9.49 -2.08 15.91
CA GLY A 241 -8.94 -1.14 16.87
C GLY A 241 -9.83 -0.88 18.07
N GLU A 242 -9.29 -0.17 19.05
CA GLU A 242 -10.04 0.23 20.24
C GLU A 242 -10.90 1.48 20.00
N CYS A 243 -10.44 2.37 19.11
CA CYS A 243 -11.14 3.60 18.75
C CYS A 243 -12.23 3.34 17.70
N ARG A 244 -13.47 3.70 18.04
CA ARG A 244 -14.66 3.58 17.16
C ARG A 244 -15.28 4.92 16.79
N ASP A 245 -14.78 6.01 17.38
CA ASP A 245 -15.33 7.33 17.16
C ASP A 245 -14.86 7.91 15.81
N ILE A 246 -15.80 8.16 14.91
CA ILE A 246 -15.53 8.61 13.53
C ILE A 246 -14.81 9.96 13.53
N ASP A 247 -15.18 10.87 14.43
CA ASP A 247 -14.56 12.20 14.49
C ASP A 247 -13.10 12.10 14.96
N THR A 248 -12.80 11.20 15.89
CA THR A 248 -11.43 10.86 16.29
C THR A 248 -10.64 10.24 15.13
N LEU A 249 -11.20 9.25 14.42
CA LEU A 249 -10.56 8.63 13.26
C LEU A 249 -10.24 9.65 12.16
N ARG A 250 -11.18 10.55 11.88
CA ARG A 250 -11.01 11.65 10.92
C ARG A 250 -9.90 12.60 11.38
N THR A 251 -9.89 12.95 12.67
CA THR A 251 -8.85 13.82 13.25
C THR A 251 -7.47 13.20 13.12
N TRP A 252 -7.35 11.89 13.25
CA TRP A 252 -6.09 11.15 13.07
C TRP A 252 -5.67 11.01 11.61
N GLY A 253 -6.49 11.42 10.64
CA GLY A 253 -6.21 11.27 9.21
C GLY A 253 -6.44 9.84 8.70
N ILE A 254 -7.35 9.09 9.30
CA ILE A 254 -7.78 7.79 8.77
C ILE A 254 -8.87 8.01 7.73
N ASP A 255 -8.72 7.43 6.54
CA ASP A 255 -9.60 7.68 5.39
C ASP A 255 -10.89 6.86 5.44
N GLY A 256 -10.82 5.65 6.02
CA GLY A 256 -11.98 4.78 6.17
C GLY A 256 -11.82 3.75 7.29
N TYR A 257 -12.93 3.10 7.64
CA TYR A 257 -12.98 2.14 8.75
C TYR A 257 -13.92 0.98 8.43
N ALA A 258 -13.63 -0.18 9.02
CA ALA A 258 -14.50 -1.34 8.93
C ALA A 258 -15.83 -1.08 9.66
N ARG A 259 -16.93 -1.07 8.92
CA ARG A 259 -18.26 -0.78 9.46
C ARG A 259 -18.88 -2.04 10.04
N GLU A 260 -19.39 -1.95 11.27
CA GLU A 260 -20.22 -3.02 11.85
C GLU A 260 -21.51 -3.19 11.03
N ALA A 261 -21.91 -4.43 10.76
CA ALA A 261 -23.19 -4.72 10.16
C ALA A 261 -24.28 -4.15 11.07
N GLN A 262 -25.11 -3.26 10.54
CA GLN A 262 -26.29 -2.80 11.26
C GLN A 262 -27.24 -3.99 11.40
N SER A 263 -27.43 -4.44 12.64
CA SER A 263 -28.43 -5.43 13.04
C SER A 263 -29.83 -4.85 13.02
#